data_AF-A0A3N4RM08-F1
#
_entry.id   AF-A0A3N4RM08-F1
#
_cell.length_a   1.000
_cell.length_b   1.000
_cell.length_c   1.000
_cell.angle_alpha   90.00
_cell.angle_beta   90.00
_cell.angle_gamma   90.00
#
_symmetry.space_group_name_H-M   'P 1'
#
loop_
_entity.id
_entity.type
_entity.pdbx_description
1 polymer ?
#
loop_
_entity_poly.entity_id
_entity_poly.type
_entity_poly.pdbx_seq_one_letter_code
_entity_poly.pdbx_strand_id
1 'polypeptide(L)'
;MATSALPATTKTGRHYLAKFAAAAPAVHVYRDPAKPGQGVSRPALDRLLTDGLVVLGPATDQGCPVQVTDLGHQVLAAVHS
;
A
#
# COMPACT_ATOMS: atom_id res chain seq x y z
N MET A 1 7.85 -13.84 -24.84
CA MET A 1 6.69 -13.35 -24.06
C MET A 1 7.15 -13.18 -22.63
N ALA A 2 7.40 -11.94 -22.19
CA ALA A 2 7.80 -11.69 -20.82
C ALA A 2 6.56 -11.89 -19.95
N THR A 3 6.52 -12.99 -19.19
CA THR A 3 5.66 -13.06 -18.02
C THR A 3 6.10 -11.93 -17.10
N SER A 4 5.37 -10.82 -17.12
CA SER A 4 5.52 -9.75 -16.13
C SER A 4 5.20 -10.37 -14.77
N ALA A 5 6.21 -10.96 -14.14
CA ALA A 5 6.10 -11.52 -12.82
C ALA A 5 5.79 -10.35 -11.90
N LEU A 6 4.55 -10.32 -11.40
CA LEU A 6 4.12 -9.32 -10.43
C LEU A 6 5.13 -9.31 -9.27
N PRO A 7 5.51 -8.13 -8.76
CA PRO A 7 6.53 -8.04 -7.72
C PRO A 7 6.12 -8.86 -6.50
N ALA A 8 7.01 -9.76 -6.09
CA ALA A 8 6.80 -10.60 -4.92
C ALA A 8 6.84 -9.73 -3.66
N THR A 9 5.66 -9.40 -3.12
CA THR A 9 5.55 -8.71 -1.83
C THR A 9 5.54 -9.73 -0.68
N THR A 10 5.86 -9.28 0.54
CA THR A 10 5.85 -10.14 1.74
C THR A 10 4.41 -10.41 2.21
N LYS A 11 4.20 -11.42 3.07
CA LYS A 11 2.88 -11.69 3.68
C LYS A 11 2.33 -10.45 4.40
N THR A 12 3.19 -9.70 5.09
CA THR A 12 2.86 -8.44 5.76
C THR A 12 2.49 -7.34 4.76
N GLY A 13 3.23 -7.22 3.64
CA GLY A 13 2.92 -6.28 2.58
C GLY A 13 1.55 -6.55 1.94
N ARG A 14 1.22 -7.82 1.68
CA ARG A 14 -0.12 -8.23 1.19
C ARG A 14 -1.23 -7.88 2.17
N HIS A 15 -1.01 -8.11 3.46
CA HIS A 15 -1.98 -7.76 4.49
C HIS A 15 -2.28 -6.25 4.49
N TYR A 16 -1.25 -5.42 4.42
CA TYR A 16 -1.44 -3.97 4.31
C TYR A 16 -2.10 -3.56 3.00
N LEU A 17 -1.74 -4.19 1.87
CA LEU A 17 -2.40 -3.91 0.60
C LEU A 17 -3.90 -4.20 0.65
N ALA A 18 -4.28 -5.35 1.18
CA ALA A 18 -5.68 -5.74 1.33
C ALA A 18 -6.41 -4.77 2.25
N LYS A 19 -5.77 -4.36 3.36
CA LYS A 19 -6.31 -3.35 4.27
C LYS A 19 -6.53 -2.01 3.57
N PHE A 20 -5.58 -1.54 2.77
CA PHE A 20 -5.71 -0.27 2.05
C PHE A 20 -6.77 -0.33 0.95
N ALA A 21 -6.87 -1.44 0.22
CA ALA A 21 -7.86 -1.63 -0.83
C ALA A 21 -9.30 -1.71 -0.28
N ALA A 22 -9.48 -2.26 0.93
CA ALA A 22 -10.79 -2.43 1.56
C ALA A 22 -11.20 -1.26 2.47
N ALA A 23 -10.33 -0.28 2.73
CA ALA A 23 -10.59 0.78 3.69
C ALA A 23 -11.53 1.86 3.13
N ALA A 24 -12.70 2.02 3.76
CA ALA A 24 -13.61 3.15 3.57
C ALA A 24 -14.02 3.71 4.96
N PRO A 25 -13.53 4.90 5.37
CA PRO A 25 -12.72 5.88 4.62
C PRO A 25 -11.26 5.43 4.43
N ALA A 26 -10.55 6.08 3.49
CA ALA A 26 -9.17 5.76 3.13
C ALA A 26 -8.23 5.79 4.34
N VAL A 27 -7.20 4.92 4.35
CA VAL A 27 -6.17 4.96 5.39
C VAL A 27 -5.27 6.17 5.17
N HIS A 28 -5.11 6.98 6.21
CA HIS A 28 -4.23 8.15 6.19
C HIS A 28 -2.96 7.86 6.97
N VAL A 29 -1.82 8.30 6.43
CA VAL A 29 -0.52 8.26 7.09
C VAL A 29 -0.03 9.68 7.32
N TYR A 30 0.61 9.92 8.48
CA TYR A 30 1.11 11.26 8.79
C TYR A 30 2.29 11.63 7.90
N ARG A 31 2.46 12.93 7.69
CA ARG A 31 3.58 13.51 6.93
C ARG A 31 4.93 13.20 7.58
N ASP A 32 4.96 13.10 8.91
CA ASP A 32 6.14 12.66 9.63
C ASP A 32 6.29 11.15 9.46
N PRO A 33 7.31 10.70 8.72
CA PRO A 33 7.45 9.30 8.45
C PRO A 33 7.84 8.54 9.73
N ALA A 34 8.26 9.21 10.81
CA ALA A 34 8.53 8.57 12.11
C ALA A 34 7.25 8.05 12.80
N LYS A 35 6.07 8.46 12.34
CA LYS A 35 4.77 8.02 12.86
C LYS A 35 3.88 7.57 11.70
N PRO A 36 4.02 6.31 11.24
CA PRO A 36 3.02 5.75 10.34
C PRO A 36 1.67 5.75 11.08
N GLY A 37 0.69 6.47 10.54
CA GLY A 37 -0.65 6.56 11.11
C GLY A 37 -1.36 5.19 11.08
N GLN A 38 -2.38 5.04 11.92
CA GLN A 38 -3.36 3.93 11.84
C GLN A 38 -2.81 2.49 11.89
N GLY A 39 -1.77 2.23 12.68
CA GLY A 39 -1.23 0.88 12.88
C GLY A 39 -0.53 0.30 11.64
N VAL A 40 -0.09 1.16 10.73
CA VAL A 40 0.77 0.79 9.61
C VAL A 40 2.21 0.74 10.09
N SER A 41 2.97 -0.28 9.69
CA SER A 41 4.41 -0.34 9.95
C SER A 41 5.14 0.50 8.90
N ARG A 42 6.04 1.40 9.33
CA ARG A 42 6.80 2.26 8.40
C ARG A 42 7.66 1.45 7.43
N PRO A 43 8.47 0.46 7.87
CA PRO A 43 9.20 -0.41 6.94
C PRO A 43 8.31 -1.11 5.91
N ALA A 44 7.08 -1.48 6.30
CA ALA A 44 6.15 -2.10 5.38
C ALA A 44 5.61 -1.09 4.36
N LEU A 45 5.23 0.11 4.80
CA LEU A 45 4.77 1.18 3.92
C LEU A 45 5.85 1.62 2.92
N ASP A 46 7.08 1.86 3.40
CA ASP A 46 8.21 2.26 2.56
C ASP A 46 8.50 1.20 1.49
N ARG A 47 8.36 -0.08 1.85
CA ARG A 47 8.52 -1.17 0.89
C ARG A 47 7.43 -1.17 -0.17
N LEU A 48 6.17 -0.99 0.21
CA LEU A 48 5.05 -0.93 -0.74
C LEU A 48 5.15 0.28 -1.68
N LEU A 49 5.64 1.42 -1.18
CA LEU A 49 5.94 2.60 -1.99
C LEU A 49 7.09 2.33 -2.97
N THR A 50 8.17 1.71 -2.49
CA THR A 50 9.34 1.34 -3.31
C THR A 50 8.96 0.36 -4.42
N ASP A 51 8.10 -0.62 -4.10
CA ASP A 51 7.61 -1.60 -5.07
C ASP A 51 6.49 -1.03 -5.99
N GLY A 52 6.10 0.24 -5.82
CA GLY A 52 5.10 0.90 -6.66
C GLY A 52 3.66 0.38 -6.49
N LEU A 53 3.38 -0.32 -5.39
CA LEU A 53 2.09 -0.97 -5.13
C LEU A 53 1.07 -0.02 -4.50
N VAL A 54 1.56 1.05 -3.89
CA VAL A 54 0.74 2.12 -3.32
C VAL A 54 1.39 3.46 -3.63
N VAL A 55 0.59 4.52 -3.58
CA VAL A 55 1.03 5.92 -3.65
C VAL A 55 0.38 6.72 -2.53
N LEU A 56 1.02 7.83 -2.17
CA LEU A 56 0.44 8.81 -1.24
C LEU A 56 -0.29 9.87 -2.06
N GLY A 57 -1.58 10.04 -1.78
CA GLY A 57 -2.37 11.13 -2.34
C GLY A 57 -2.02 12.48 -1.71
N PRO A 58 -2.70 13.56 -2.16
CA PRO A 58 -2.45 14.91 -1.65
C PRO A 58 -2.68 14.98 -0.14
N ALA A 59 -1.81 15.71 0.56
CA ALA A 59 -1.91 15.87 1.99
C ALA A 59 -3.22 16.57 2.38
N THR A 60 -3.88 16.03 3.40
CA THR A 60 -5.10 16.57 4.02
C THR A 60 -4.84 16.89 5.49
N ASP A 61 -5.84 17.46 6.17
CA ASP A 61 -5.78 17.68 7.63
C ASP A 61 -5.59 16.38 8.45
N GLN A 62 -5.94 15.23 7.86
CA GLN A 62 -5.79 13.91 8.48
C GLN A 62 -4.48 13.20 8.11
N GLY A 63 -3.65 13.82 7.26
CA GLY A 63 -2.44 13.23 6.68
C GLY A 63 -2.57 12.93 5.19
N CYS A 64 -1.64 12.15 4.65
CA CYS A 64 -1.66 11.72 3.26
C CYS A 64 -2.47 10.43 3.12
N PRO A 65 -3.53 10.39 2.30
CA PRO A 65 -4.27 9.16 2.06
C PRO A 65 -3.40 8.18 1.27
N VAL A 66 -3.40 6.92 1.67
CA VAL A 66 -2.74 5.84 0.94
C VAL A 66 -3.70 5.34 -0.14
N GLN A 67 -3.24 5.32 -1.38
CA GLN A 67 -3.98 4.82 -2.53
C GLN A 67 -3.28 3.58 -3.09
N VAL A 68 -4.03 2.51 -3.33
CA VAL A 68 -3.49 1.30 -3.96
C VAL A 68 -3.42 1.55 -5.48
N THR A 69 -2.28 1.20 -6.09
CA THR A 69 -2.11 1.35 -7.54
C THR A 69 -2.76 0.18 -8.29
N ASP A 70 -2.92 0.31 -9.61
CA ASP A 70 -3.36 -0.80 -10.46
C ASP A 70 -2.45 -2.03 -10.34
N LEU A 71 -1.14 -1.82 -10.16
CA LEU A 71 -0.18 -2.89 -9.90
C LEU A 71 -0.44 -3.54 -8.54
N GLY A 72 -0.75 -2.75 -7.51
CA GLY A 72 -1.14 -3.25 -6.21
C GLY A 72 -2.41 -4.11 -6.27
N HIS A 73 -3.43 -3.66 -6.99
CA HIS A 73 -4.65 -4.44 -7.21
C HIS A 73 -4.40 -5.75 -7.96
N GLN A 74 -3.51 -5.75 -8.96
CA GLN A 74 -3.10 -6.98 -9.66
C GLN A 74 -2.37 -7.96 -8.74
N VAL A 75 -1.45 -7.47 -7.90
CA VAL A 75 -0.75 -8.28 -6.89
C VAL A 75 -1.73 -8.89 -5.88
N LEU A 76 -2.77 -8.15 -5.48
CA LEU A 76 -3.83 -8.68 -4.62
C LEU A 76 -4.65 -9.77 -5.33
N ALA A 77 -5.04 -9.54 -6.58
CA ALA A 77 -5.83 -10.48 -7.36
C ALA A 77 -5.08 -11.80 -7.63
N ALA A 78 -3.77 -11.73 -7.91
CA ALA A 78 -2.93 -12.90 -8.18
C ALA A 78 -2.72 -13.83 -6.96
N VAL A 79 -3.09 -13.40 -5.76
CA VAL A 79 -3.01 -14.23 -4.54
C VAL A 79 -4.29 -15.05 -4.35
N HIS A 80 -5.38 -14.66 -5.01
CA HIS A 80 -6.68 -15.34 -4.95
C HIS A 80 -6.92 -16.31 -6.14
N SER A 81 -5.97 -16.42 -7.06
CA SER A 81 -5.95 -17.37 -8.18
C SER A 81 -5.08 -18.58 -7.88
#